data_AF-A0A2I0QBC5-F1
#
_entry.id   AF-A0A2I0QBC5-F1
#
_cell.length_a   1.000
_cell.length_b   1.000
_cell.length_c   1.000
_cell.angle_alpha   90.00
_cell.angle_beta   90.00
_cell.angle_gamma   90.00
#
_symmetry.space_group_name_H-M   'P 1'
#
loop_
_entity.id
_entity.type
_entity.pdbx_description
1 polymer ?
#
loop_
_entity_poly.entity_id
_entity_poly.type
_entity_poly.pdbx_seq_one_letter_code
_entity_poly.pdbx_strand_id
1 'polypeptide(L)'
;MIQTKQPISYEDRGDKESILLVEIDSFKTTKEGTTYLVHDWVFVDGVKTIHNAKEVFYTNAQMDGISAYIDANNDFTGLTKTQREWAKIKIALMLDTQTNLLASGKTIYKLTPSDWEFSE
;
A
#
# COMPACT_ATOMS: atom_id res chain seq x y z
N MET A 1 -1.75 -0.62 6.17
CA MET A 1 -1.49 -1.91 5.54
C MET A 1 -2.69 -2.27 4.70
N ILE A 2 -2.46 -2.92 3.57
CA ILE A 2 -3.49 -3.44 2.68
C ILE A 2 -3.14 -4.89 2.37
N GLN A 3 -4.14 -5.69 2.02
CA GLN A 3 -3.92 -7.07 1.63
C GLN A 3 -4.82 -7.48 0.48
N THR A 4 -4.52 -8.63 -0.12
CA THR A 4 -5.44 -9.27 -1.05
C THR A 4 -6.61 -9.89 -0.31
N LYS A 5 -7.82 -9.75 -0.87
CA LYS A 5 -9.05 -10.32 -0.31
C LYS A 5 -9.07 -11.84 -0.29
N GLN A 6 -8.32 -12.45 -1.20
CA GLN A 6 -8.22 -13.89 -1.38
C GLN A 6 -6.75 -14.28 -1.53
N PRO A 7 -6.37 -15.52 -1.21
CA PRO A 7 -5.06 -16.04 -1.56
C PRO A 7 -4.81 -15.92 -3.06
N ILE A 8 -3.61 -15.51 -3.43
CA ILE A 8 -3.21 -15.39 -4.83
C ILE A 8 -2.03 -16.33 -5.10
N SER A 9 -2.01 -16.89 -6.32
CA SER A 9 -0.78 -17.51 -6.83
C SER A 9 0.18 -16.41 -7.25
N TYR A 10 1.39 -16.45 -6.71
CA TYR A 10 2.44 -15.48 -7.04
C TYR A 10 3.59 -16.21 -7.76
N GLU A 11 3.64 -16.00 -9.07
CA GLU A 11 4.42 -16.80 -10.03
C GLU A 11 5.93 -16.87 -9.76
N ASP A 12 6.52 -15.97 -8.97
CA ASP A 12 7.97 -15.95 -8.77
C ASP A 12 8.51 -17.02 -7.81
N ARG A 13 7.68 -17.73 -7.01
CA ARG A 13 8.19 -18.75 -6.05
C ARG A 13 7.31 -20.00 -5.80
N GLY A 14 6.44 -20.39 -6.73
CA GLY A 14 5.85 -21.74 -6.80
C GLY A 14 4.32 -21.83 -6.68
N ASP A 15 3.80 -23.05 -6.60
CA ASP A 15 2.34 -23.37 -6.65
C ASP A 15 1.55 -23.00 -5.37
N LYS A 16 2.17 -22.32 -4.39
CA LYS A 16 1.52 -22.00 -3.11
C LYS A 16 0.77 -20.67 -3.22
N GLU A 17 -0.53 -20.71 -2.93
CA GLU A 17 -1.36 -19.50 -2.79
C GLU A 17 -1.20 -18.88 -1.40
N SER A 18 -1.11 -17.56 -1.33
CA SER A 18 -1.00 -16.85 -0.05
C SER A 18 -1.66 -15.47 -0.10
N ILE A 19 -2.00 -14.93 1.06
CA ILE A 19 -2.40 -13.53 1.19
C ILE A 19 -1.15 -12.66 1.03
N LEU A 20 -1.19 -11.77 0.04
CA LEU A 20 -0.17 -10.75 -0.14
C LEU A 20 -0.56 -9.52 0.69
N LEU A 21 0.30 -9.16 1.64
CA LEU A 21 0.13 -7.99 2.51
C LEU A 21 1.17 -6.94 2.13
N VAL A 22 0.72 -5.72 1.88
CA VAL A 22 1.58 -4.57 1.57
C VAL A 22 1.52 -3.57 2.73
N GLU A 23 2.69 -3.18 3.22
CA GLU A 23 2.83 -2.23 4.32
C GLU A 23 3.93 -1.21 4.07
N ILE A 24 3.73 -0.02 4.64
CA ILE A 24 4.81 0.96 4.78
C ILE A 24 5.56 0.58 6.05
N ASP A 25 6.80 0.15 5.89
CA ASP A 25 7.68 -0.27 6.98
C ASP A 25 8.29 0.94 7.69
N SER A 26 8.86 1.85 6.89
CA SER A 26 9.51 3.05 7.39
C SER A 26 9.48 4.15 6.34
N PHE A 27 9.80 5.38 6.77
CA PHE A 27 9.87 6.52 5.87
C PHE A 27 10.96 7.50 6.30
N LYS A 28 11.47 8.25 5.34
CA LYS A 28 12.47 9.30 5.53
C LYS A 28 12.03 10.56 4.81
N THR A 29 11.82 11.63 5.58
CA THR A 29 11.47 12.95 5.04
C THR A 29 12.71 13.81 4.88
N THR A 30 12.79 14.49 3.74
CA THR A 30 13.82 15.48 3.39
C THR A 30 13.15 16.80 3.04
N LYS A 31 13.94 17.81 2.66
CA LYS A 31 13.38 19.10 2.20
C LYS A 31 12.59 18.99 0.89
N GLU A 32 12.89 17.97 0.08
CA GLU A 32 12.34 17.81 -1.27
C GLU A 32 11.09 16.92 -1.29
N GLY A 33 10.98 16.01 -0.31
CA GLY A 33 9.92 15.02 -0.27
C GLY A 33 10.18 13.92 0.76
N THR A 34 9.35 12.88 0.70
CA THR A 34 9.42 11.71 1.58
C THR A 34 9.66 10.44 0.76
N THR A 35 10.65 9.65 1.18
CA THR A 35 10.86 8.29 0.70
C THR A 35 10.17 7.33 1.65
N TYR A 36 9.34 6.43 1.12
CA TYR A 36 8.69 5.35 1.86
C TYR A 36 9.33 4.02 1.49
N LEU A 37 9.70 3.24 2.50
CA LEU A 37 10.04 1.83 2.34
C LEU A 37 8.75 1.02 2.45
N VAL A 38 8.40 0.33 1.37
CA VAL A 38 7.20 -0.50 1.27
C VAL A 38 7.63 -1.96 1.22
N HIS A 39 7.09 -2.76 2.13
CA HIS A 39 7.30 -4.20 2.17
C HIS A 39 6.08 -4.94 1.65
N ASP A 40 6.35 -5.93 0.82
CA ASP A 40 5.41 -6.93 0.36
C ASP A 40 5.67 -8.19 1.19
N TRP A 41 4.67 -8.66 1.92
CA TRP A 41 4.75 -9.82 2.79
C TRP A 41 3.81 -10.93 2.30
N VAL A 42 4.21 -12.16 2.55
CA VAL A 42 3.39 -13.36 2.32
C VAL A 42 3.45 -14.27 3.53
N PHE A 43 2.45 -15.11 3.69
CA PHE A 43 2.44 -16.15 4.73
C PHE A 43 2.88 -17.48 4.11
N VAL A 44 4.01 -18.00 4.57
CA VAL A 44 4.53 -19.32 4.16
C VAL A 44 4.48 -20.22 5.37
N ASP A 45 3.64 -21.26 5.31
CA ASP A 45 3.47 -22.24 6.38
C ASP A 45 3.17 -21.60 7.75
N GLY A 46 2.36 -20.53 7.74
CA GLY A 46 1.96 -19.76 8.94
C GLY A 46 2.93 -18.66 9.35
N VAL A 47 4.06 -18.49 8.66
CA VAL A 47 5.08 -17.49 8.99
C VAL A 47 5.02 -16.31 8.02
N LYS A 48 4.85 -15.10 8.55
CA LYS A 48 4.92 -13.84 7.79
C LYS A 48 6.37 -13.62 7.32
N THR A 49 6.60 -13.64 6.02
CA THR A 49 7.92 -13.55 5.38
C THR A 49 7.98 -12.39 4.40
N ILE A 50 9.07 -11.61 4.42
CA ILE A 50 9.27 -10.53 3.44
C ILE A 50 9.46 -11.19 2.07
N HIS A 51 8.60 -10.84 1.14
CA HIS A 51 8.71 -11.23 -0.25
C HIS A 51 9.55 -10.23 -1.04
N ASN A 52 9.25 -8.95 -0.87
CA ASN A 52 9.92 -7.86 -1.58
C ASN A 52 9.93 -6.58 -0.73
N ALA A 53 10.89 -5.71 -1.01
CA ALA A 53 11.03 -4.40 -0.39
C ALA A 53 11.38 -3.38 -1.47
N LYS A 54 10.65 -2.26 -1.51
CA LYS A 54 10.88 -1.19 -2.48
C LYS A 54 10.85 0.17 -1.81
N GLU A 55 11.70 1.08 -2.29
CA GLU A 55 11.64 2.48 -1.91
C GLU A 55 10.85 3.27 -2.95
N VAL A 56 9.95 4.13 -2.49
CA VAL A 56 9.15 5.02 -3.34
C VAL A 56 9.28 6.45 -2.83
N PHE A 57 9.70 7.36 -3.70
CA PHE A 57 9.85 8.77 -3.38
C PHE A 57 8.66 9.59 -3.86
N TYR A 58 8.14 10.45 -2.99
CA TYR A 58 7.11 11.44 -3.31
C TYR A 58 7.61 12.83 -2.96
N THR A 59 7.52 13.75 -3.91
CA THR A 59 7.77 15.18 -3.66
C THR A 59 6.73 15.76 -2.72
N ASN A 60 7.06 16.86 -2.03
CA ASN A 60 6.10 17.56 -1.17
C ASN A 60 4.82 17.95 -1.92
N ALA A 61 4.93 18.43 -3.16
CA ALA A 61 3.77 18.80 -3.98
C ALA A 61 2.86 17.60 -4.29
N GLN A 62 3.43 16.42 -4.56
CA GLN A 62 2.64 15.19 -4.74
C GLN A 62 1.94 14.79 -3.44
N MET A 63 2.65 14.86 -2.31
CA MET A 63 2.09 14.56 -1.00
C MET A 63 0.94 15.49 -0.63
N ASP A 64 1.08 16.79 -0.89
CA ASP A 64 0.03 17.79 -0.65
C ASP A 64 -1.21 17.50 -1.50
N GLY A 65 -1.01 17.17 -2.78
CA GLY A 65 -2.11 16.79 -3.69
C GLY A 65 -2.83 15.52 -3.24
N ILE A 66 -2.09 14.47 -2.86
CA ILE A 66 -2.65 13.22 -2.33
C ILE A 66 -3.43 13.48 -1.04
N SER A 67 -2.84 14.25 -0.11
CA SER A 67 -3.47 14.59 1.17
C SER A 67 -4.78 15.36 0.97
N ALA A 68 -4.79 16.36 0.08
CA ALA A 68 -5.99 17.13 -0.23
C ALA A 68 -7.09 16.27 -0.88
N TYR A 69 -6.72 15.37 -1.79
CA TYR A 69 -7.67 14.42 -2.37
C TYR A 69 -8.26 13.50 -1.31
N ILE A 70 -7.44 12.97 -0.41
CA ILE A 70 -7.89 12.09 0.67
C ILE A 70 -8.83 12.83 1.62
N ASP A 71 -8.47 14.06 2.03
CA ASP A 71 -9.32 14.91 2.88
C ASP A 71 -10.66 15.24 2.23
N ALA A 72 -10.71 15.43 0.91
CA ALA A 72 -11.94 15.73 0.20
C ALA A 72 -12.90 14.53 0.04
N ASN A 73 -12.38 13.30 0.14
CA ASN A 73 -13.12 12.08 -0.19
C ASN A 73 -13.33 11.13 1.01
N ASN A 74 -12.87 11.50 2.21
CA ASN A 74 -12.97 10.65 3.40
C ASN A 74 -13.38 11.49 4.61
N ASP A 75 -14.17 10.89 5.51
CA ASP A 75 -14.52 11.51 6.78
C ASP A 75 -13.53 11.09 7.88
N PHE A 76 -12.87 12.08 8.47
CA PHE A 76 -11.94 11.90 9.59
C PHE A 76 -12.45 12.51 10.90
N THR A 77 -13.74 12.83 10.96
CA THR A 77 -14.38 13.37 12.17
C THR A 77 -14.26 12.37 13.32
N GLY A 78 -13.94 12.87 14.51
CA GLY A 78 -13.75 12.04 15.71
C GLY A 78 -12.38 11.34 15.81
N LEU A 79 -11.54 11.38 14.76
CA LEU A 79 -10.17 10.87 14.85
C LEU A 79 -9.23 11.90 15.49
N THR A 80 -8.34 11.42 16.36
CA THR A 80 -7.18 12.20 16.81
C THR A 80 -6.24 12.51 15.64
N LYS A 81 -5.36 13.49 15.80
CA LYS A 81 -4.34 13.82 14.79
C LYS A 81 -3.55 12.59 14.36
N THR A 82 -3.04 11.81 15.30
CA THR A 82 -2.26 10.60 15.01
C THR A 82 -3.07 9.55 14.25
N GLN A 83 -4.33 9.31 14.65
CA GLN A 83 -5.20 8.37 13.94
C GLN A 83 -5.52 8.83 12.51
N ARG A 84 -5.75 10.13 12.33
CA ARG A 84 -5.99 10.72 11.02
C ARG A 84 -4.79 10.54 10.09
N GLU A 85 -3.59 10.87 10.56
CA GLU A 85 -2.37 10.71 9.76
C GLU A 85 -2.16 9.24 9.36
N TRP A 86 -2.35 8.30 10.30
CA TRP A 86 -2.29 6.88 9.99
C TRP A 86 -3.36 6.43 8.98
N ALA A 87 -4.60 6.92 9.11
CA ALA A 87 -5.67 6.62 8.17
C ALA A 87 -5.33 7.13 6.76
N LYS A 88 -4.83 8.37 6.66
CA LYS A 88 -4.38 8.95 5.38
C LYS A 88 -3.27 8.13 4.74
N ILE A 89 -2.28 7.69 5.51
CA ILE A 89 -1.19 6.85 5.00
C ILE A 89 -1.73 5.50 4.50
N LYS A 90 -2.64 4.85 5.24
CA LYS A 90 -3.28 3.60 4.79
C LYS A 90 -4.06 3.82 3.48
N ILE A 91 -4.83 4.89 3.37
CA ILE A 91 -5.60 5.24 2.15
C ILE A 91 -4.66 5.54 0.99
N ALA A 92 -3.60 6.31 1.21
CA ALA A 92 -2.61 6.63 0.18
C ALA A 92 -1.94 5.36 -0.38
N LEU A 93 -1.59 4.40 0.48
CA LEU A 93 -1.04 3.10 0.05
C LEU A 93 -2.04 2.30 -0.81
N MET A 94 -3.33 2.32 -0.44
CA MET A 94 -4.38 1.70 -1.24
C MET A 94 -4.52 2.37 -2.61
N LEU A 95 -4.58 3.71 -2.63
CA LEU A 95 -4.69 4.50 -3.85
C LEU A 95 -3.50 4.24 -4.80
N ASP A 96 -2.27 4.27 -4.28
CA ASP A 96 -1.07 3.94 -5.08
C ASP A 96 -1.19 2.54 -5.69
N THR A 97 -1.55 1.54 -4.89
CA THR A 97 -1.69 0.15 -5.37
C THR A 97 -2.77 0.00 -6.44
N GLN A 98 -3.87 0.74 -6.32
CA GLN A 98 -5.02 0.68 -7.24
C GLN A 98 -4.86 1.56 -8.49
N THR A 99 -3.91 2.49 -8.52
CA THR A 99 -3.73 3.45 -9.63
C THR A 99 -2.39 3.33 -10.34
N ASN A 100 -1.39 2.74 -9.69
CA ASN A 100 -0.13 2.35 -10.31
C ASN A 100 -0.33 1.04 -11.10
N LEU A 101 -0.97 1.18 -12.26
CA LEU A 101 -1.40 0.08 -13.10
C LEU A 101 -0.42 -0.18 -14.24
N LEU A 102 -0.23 -1.46 -14.54
CA LEU A 102 0.35 -1.92 -15.79
C LEU A 102 -0.58 -1.55 -16.95
N ALA A 103 -0.07 -1.58 -18.18
CA ALA A 103 -0.85 -1.31 -19.39
C ALA A 103 -2.08 -2.24 -19.54
N SER A 104 -2.09 -3.38 -18.86
CA SER A 104 -3.22 -4.32 -18.79
C SER A 104 -4.37 -3.86 -17.88
N GLY A 105 -4.23 -2.73 -17.17
CA GLY A 105 -5.17 -2.27 -16.15
C GLY A 105 -5.08 -3.04 -14.83
N LYS A 106 -4.09 -3.93 -14.70
CA LYS A 106 -3.79 -4.67 -13.47
C LYS A 106 -2.79 -3.90 -12.62
N THR A 107 -2.84 -4.09 -11.31
CA THR A 107 -1.80 -3.59 -10.40
C THR A 107 -0.45 -4.22 -10.74
N ILE A 108 0.63 -3.66 -10.20
CA ILE A 108 1.98 -4.23 -10.37
C ILE A 108 2.10 -5.69 -9.87
N TYR A 109 1.13 -6.16 -9.08
CA TYR A 109 1.04 -7.54 -8.58
C TYR A 109 0.20 -8.44 -9.50
N LYS A 110 -0.11 -7.99 -10.73
CA LYS A 110 -0.94 -8.70 -11.73
C LYS A 110 -2.39 -8.98 -11.27
N LEU A 111 -2.88 -8.20 -10.31
CA LEU A 111 -4.25 -8.28 -9.77
C LEU A 111 -5.11 -7.14 -10.28
N THR A 112 -6.43 -7.22 -10.09
CA THR A 112 -7.33 -6.09 -10.32
C THR A 112 -7.30 -5.12 -9.12
N PRO A 113 -7.59 -3.82 -9.32
CA PRO A 113 -7.71 -2.87 -8.21
C PRO A 113 -8.70 -3.32 -7.12
N SER A 114 -9.76 -4.02 -7.53
CA SER A 114 -10.80 -4.54 -6.63
C SER A 114 -10.38 -5.73 -5.77
N ASP A 115 -9.23 -6.35 -6.02
CA ASP A 115 -8.76 -7.51 -5.26
C ASP A 115 -8.13 -7.13 -3.90
N TRP A 116 -8.05 -5.82 -3.61
CA TRP A 116 -7.40 -5.28 -2.42
C TRP A 116 -8.39 -4.81 -1.37
N GLU A 117 -8.02 -4.96 -0.11
CA GLU A 117 -8.75 -4.45 1.05
C GLU A 117 -7.78 -3.89 2.10
N PHE A 118 -8.31 -3.08 3.01
CA PHE A 118 -7.53 -2.65 4.17
C PHE A 118 -7.34 -3.84 5.10
N SER A 119 -6.10 -4.02 5.60
CA SER A 119 -5.85 -4.94 6.70
C SER A 119 -5.86 -4.18 8.03
N GLU A 120 -6.17 -4.92 9.09
CA GLU A 120 -6.08 -4.45 10.48
C GLU A 120 -4.66 -3.95 10.78
#